data_AF-A0A7R7AN77-F1
#
_entry.id   AF-A0A7R7AN77-F1
#
_cell.length_a   1.000
_cell.length_b   1.000
_cell.length_c   1.000
_cell.angle_alpha   90.00
_cell.angle_beta   90.00
_cell.angle_gamma   90.00
#
_symmetry.space_group_name_H-M   'P 1'
#
loop_
_entity.id
_entity.type
_entity.pdbx_description
1 polymer ?
#
loop_
_entity_poly.entity_id
_entity_poly.type
_entity_poly.pdbx_seq_one_letter_code
_entity_poly.pdbx_strand_id
1 'polypeptide(L)'
;MAIAQKMAMGLLERQTGSKGLPLASFAIEADLNLDGLPEIFAYRYAPGCDGVKCGNFLFVLEGDSYHEVLGDIPGARLVPQDKIALSPFKRNGFFDIQSDTMTIGWDGTRYVDTSTFPASTLDGAAFVAACQKSKLGEQPAEGEAEQAATACQCQFNRFQVVGFKQADLDAYTASIAGQDVEYPIGDKEDAWLALSKSAQDVATGCDVASGKSQWPLAYFDHGDKPQQKLNFGAFLDACPAQDFILTNHKIGSPDRALALCGCLAREIPTYGVSQDGLDLLAQYYRDEISDADVEAQDADLLTAHDKASEACLSQFPAK
;
A
#
# COMPACT_ATOMS: atom_id res chain seq x y z
N MET A 1 0.54 2.73 10.58
CA MET A 1 1.37 3.76 11.26
C MET A 1 2.28 3.17 12.33
N ALA A 2 1.79 2.51 13.39
CA ALA A 2 2.68 1.91 14.40
C ALA A 2 3.58 0.80 13.81
N ILE A 3 3.02 -0.02 12.91
CA ILE A 3 3.75 -1.08 12.18
C ILE A 3 4.81 -0.44 11.25
N ALA A 4 4.41 0.48 10.37
CA ALA A 4 5.30 1.29 9.53
C ALA A 4 6.48 1.91 10.31
N GLN A 5 6.21 2.55 11.45
CA GLN A 5 7.24 3.19 12.27
C GLN A 5 8.25 2.18 12.82
N LYS A 6 7.77 1.02 13.28
CA LYS A 6 8.64 -0.05 13.80
C LYS A 6 9.50 -0.66 12.70
N MET A 7 8.90 -0.95 11.54
CA MET A 7 9.63 -1.46 10.37
C MET A 7 10.67 -0.44 9.87
N ALA A 8 10.27 0.83 9.76
CA ALA A 8 11.15 1.92 9.34
C ALA A 8 12.38 2.06 10.24
N MET A 9 12.25 1.88 11.55
CA MET A 9 13.42 1.92 12.44
C MET A 9 14.46 0.88 12.05
N GLY A 10 14.09 -0.40 11.95
CA GLY A 10 15.05 -1.47 11.59
C GLY A 10 15.68 -1.27 10.21
N LEU A 11 14.90 -0.76 9.26
CA LEU A 11 15.37 -0.43 7.92
C LEU A 11 16.36 0.75 7.92
N LEU A 12 16.03 1.82 8.62
CA LEU A 12 16.88 3.02 8.73
C LEU A 12 18.20 2.73 9.47
N GLU A 13 18.17 1.92 10.53
CA GLU A 13 19.39 1.56 11.27
C GLU A 13 20.37 0.79 10.38
N ARG A 14 19.86 -0.17 9.59
CA ARG A 14 20.68 -0.92 8.63
C ARG A 14 21.21 -0.04 7.51
N GLN A 15 20.34 0.78 6.91
CA GLN A 15 20.72 1.65 5.78
C GLN A 15 21.73 2.73 6.18
N THR A 16 21.69 3.21 7.43
CA THR A 16 22.54 4.31 7.88
C THR A 16 23.69 3.88 8.79
N GLY A 17 23.70 2.62 9.24
CA GLY A 17 24.63 2.10 10.26
C GLY A 17 24.47 2.73 11.66
N SER A 18 23.49 3.60 11.86
CA SER A 18 23.22 4.27 13.13
C SER A 18 22.30 3.41 13.98
N LYS A 19 22.63 3.19 15.26
CA LYS A 19 21.78 2.44 16.20
C LYS A 19 21.06 3.38 17.17
N GLY A 20 19.92 2.93 17.70
CA GLY A 20 19.15 3.69 18.68
C GLY A 20 18.58 4.97 18.08
N LEU A 21 18.24 4.93 16.78
CA LEU A 21 17.62 6.06 16.14
C LEU A 21 16.31 6.40 16.87
N PRO A 22 15.99 7.69 17.07
CA PRO A 22 14.64 8.04 17.52
C PRO A 22 13.61 7.50 16.53
N LEU A 23 12.39 7.25 17.01
CA LEU A 23 11.26 6.90 16.14
C LEU A 23 11.23 7.86 14.93
N ALA A 24 11.04 7.31 13.73
CA ALA A 24 10.83 8.14 12.55
C ALA A 24 9.72 9.17 12.85
N SER A 25 9.93 10.45 12.49
CA SER A 25 8.86 11.47 12.69
C SER A 25 7.61 11.10 11.91
N PHE A 26 7.79 10.33 10.84
CA PHE A 26 6.74 9.81 10.00
C PHE A 26 7.21 8.55 9.29
N ALA A 27 6.35 7.53 9.29
CA ALA A 27 6.47 6.37 8.44
C ALA A 27 5.07 5.92 8.02
N ILE A 28 4.93 5.61 6.73
CA ILE A 28 3.71 5.05 6.16
C ILE A 28 4.03 3.74 5.48
N GLU A 29 3.11 2.82 5.66
CA GLU A 29 2.96 1.65 4.81
C GLU A 29 1.97 2.05 3.72
N ALA A 30 2.37 1.89 2.48
CA ALA A 30 1.47 1.97 1.35
C ALA A 30 1.86 0.83 0.43
N ASP A 31 0.88 0.04 0.00
CA ASP A 31 1.07 -0.84 -1.14
C ASP A 31 0.88 0.04 -2.38
N LEU A 32 1.97 0.65 -2.83
CA LEU A 32 1.90 1.56 -3.95
C LEU A 32 1.71 0.68 -5.20
N ASN A 33 2.57 -0.30 -5.44
CA ASN A 33 2.50 -1.08 -6.69
C ASN A 33 1.26 -2.02 -6.79
N LEU A 34 0.47 -2.16 -5.71
CA LEU A 34 -0.67 -3.08 -5.56
C LEU A 34 -0.28 -4.55 -5.69
N ASP A 35 0.92 -4.90 -5.22
CA ASP A 35 1.42 -6.29 -5.21
C ASP A 35 1.09 -7.04 -3.91
N GLY A 36 0.41 -6.39 -2.97
CA GLY A 36 0.03 -6.94 -1.67
C GLY A 36 1.11 -6.78 -0.59
N LEU A 37 2.30 -6.26 -0.92
CA LEU A 37 3.39 -5.99 0.01
C LEU A 37 3.54 -4.48 0.23
N PRO A 38 3.77 -4.03 1.47
CA PRO A 38 3.92 -2.61 1.73
C PRO A 38 5.32 -2.12 1.33
N GLU A 39 5.36 -1.05 0.55
CA GLU A 39 6.45 -0.10 0.61
C GLU A 39 6.43 0.65 1.94
N ILE A 40 7.64 0.90 2.48
CA ILE A 40 7.81 1.70 3.68
C ILE A 40 8.43 3.03 3.28
N PHE A 41 7.60 4.07 3.22
CA PHE A 41 8.08 5.43 3.08
C PHE A 41 8.32 6.04 4.47
N ALA A 42 9.53 6.52 4.73
CA ALA A 42 9.94 6.99 6.04
C ALA A 42 10.77 8.27 5.96
N TYR A 43 10.55 9.17 6.92
CA TYR A 43 11.39 10.35 7.14
C TYR A 43 12.26 10.17 8.38
N ARG A 44 13.57 10.36 8.22
CA ARG A 44 14.51 10.38 9.35
C ARG A 44 14.51 11.75 10.00
N TYR A 45 13.93 11.87 11.20
CA TYR A 45 14.01 13.09 12.02
C TYR A 45 15.05 12.93 13.13
N ALA A 46 16.30 13.26 12.82
CA ALA A 46 17.38 13.40 13.81
C ALA A 46 17.89 14.85 13.81
N PRO A 47 18.55 15.33 14.89
CA PRO A 47 19.18 16.65 14.90
C PRO A 47 20.11 16.83 13.69
N GLY A 48 19.81 17.82 12.85
CA GLY A 48 20.52 18.06 11.59
C GLY A 48 19.90 17.40 10.35
N CYS A 49 18.77 16.70 10.47
CA CYS A 49 17.97 16.22 9.34
C CYS A 49 16.96 17.29 8.88
N ASP A 50 17.44 18.16 8.01
CA ASP A 50 16.75 19.33 7.44
C ASP A 50 16.34 19.12 5.97
N GLY A 51 16.36 17.87 5.50
CA GLY A 51 16.25 17.60 4.07
C GLY A 51 17.53 17.91 3.29
N VAL A 52 18.67 18.25 3.92
CA VAL A 52 19.95 18.49 3.23
C VAL A 52 21.03 17.50 3.67
N LYS A 53 21.06 17.10 4.96
CA LYS A 53 22.03 16.10 5.47
C LYS A 53 21.45 14.70 5.66
N CYS A 54 20.14 14.61 5.85
CA CYS A 54 19.37 13.39 5.89
C CYS A 54 17.99 13.68 5.33
N GLY A 55 17.28 12.62 4.97
CA GLY A 55 16.19 12.74 4.03
C GLY A 55 15.15 11.64 4.11
N ASN A 56 14.36 11.55 3.05
CA ASN A 56 13.33 10.55 2.84
C ASN A 56 13.93 9.23 2.38
N PHE A 57 13.25 8.16 2.74
CA PHE A 57 13.57 6.80 2.37
C PHE A 57 12.31 6.16 1.84
N LEU A 58 12.43 5.41 0.75
CA LEU A 58 11.41 4.49 0.27
C LEU A 58 12.06 3.13 0.26
N PHE A 59 11.57 2.24 1.11
CA PHE A 59 12.04 0.86 1.17
C PHE A 59 11.04 -0.05 0.47
N VAL A 60 11.54 -0.85 -0.47
CA VAL A 60 10.77 -1.78 -1.30
C VAL A 60 11.27 -3.19 -1.02
N LEU A 61 10.37 -4.15 -0.81
CA LEU A 61 10.76 -5.54 -0.60
C LEU A 61 10.97 -6.21 -1.96
N GLU A 62 12.23 -6.43 -2.36
CA GLU A 62 12.55 -7.14 -3.59
C GLU A 62 13.30 -8.44 -3.25
N GLY A 63 12.79 -9.58 -3.72
CA GLY A 63 13.37 -10.89 -3.41
C GLY A 63 13.45 -11.14 -1.91
N ASP A 64 14.68 -11.19 -1.37
CA ASP A 64 14.97 -11.53 0.02
C ASP A 64 15.24 -10.33 0.94
N SER A 65 15.22 -9.09 0.43
CA SER A 65 15.57 -7.91 1.23
C SER A 65 14.79 -6.65 0.88
N TYR A 66 14.67 -5.76 1.86
CA TYR A 66 14.23 -4.40 1.62
C TYR A 66 15.37 -3.56 1.04
N HIS A 67 15.12 -2.92 -0.08
CA HIS A 67 16.05 -2.03 -0.77
C HIS A 67 15.58 -0.58 -0.66
N GLU A 68 16.52 0.30 -0.38
CA GLU A 68 16.27 1.74 -0.34
C GLU A 68 16.45 2.32 -1.73
N VAL A 69 15.36 2.80 -2.32
CA VAL A 69 15.35 3.15 -3.75
C VAL A 69 15.43 4.66 -4.00
N LEU A 70 15.03 5.52 -3.06
CA LEU A 70 15.08 6.98 -3.26
C LEU A 70 16.52 7.53 -3.37
N GLY A 71 17.47 6.86 -2.73
CA GLY A 71 18.89 7.19 -2.79
C GLY A 71 19.50 7.10 -4.19
N ASP A 72 18.90 6.31 -5.09
CA ASP A 72 19.38 6.14 -6.47
C ASP A 72 19.07 7.35 -7.35
N ILE A 73 18.22 8.26 -6.88
CA ILE A 73 17.84 9.47 -7.61
C ILE A 73 18.55 10.67 -7.01
N PRO A 74 19.38 11.38 -7.80
CA PRO A 74 20.05 12.59 -7.34
C PRO A 74 19.08 13.61 -6.75
N GLY A 75 19.22 13.88 -5.45
CA GLY A 75 18.46 14.90 -4.72
C GLY A 75 17.09 14.45 -4.19
N ALA A 76 16.53 13.30 -4.58
CA ALA A 76 15.18 12.90 -4.16
C ALA A 76 15.09 12.58 -2.66
N ARG A 77 16.18 12.06 -2.09
CA ARG A 77 16.30 11.84 -0.65
C ARG A 77 16.29 13.16 0.12
N LEU A 78 17.00 14.17 -0.38
CA LEU A 78 17.26 15.43 0.31
C LEU A 78 16.13 16.44 0.09
N VAL A 79 14.95 16.11 0.63
CA VAL A 79 13.75 16.96 0.59
C VAL A 79 13.14 17.06 2.00
N PRO A 80 12.80 18.26 2.49
CA PRO A 80 12.09 18.41 3.76
C PRO A 80 10.76 17.66 3.78
N GLN A 81 10.36 17.17 4.96
CA GLN A 81 9.14 16.37 5.11
C GLN A 81 7.86 17.10 4.62
N ASP A 82 7.76 18.40 4.84
CA ASP A 82 6.62 19.23 4.41
C ASP A 82 6.66 19.61 2.93
N LYS A 83 7.71 19.17 2.22
CA LYS A 83 7.96 19.45 0.80
C LYS A 83 7.96 18.20 -0.05
N ILE A 84 7.68 17.03 0.50
CA ILE A 84 7.50 15.78 -0.25
C ILE A 84 6.06 15.31 -0.17
N ALA A 85 5.52 14.85 -1.29
CA ALA A 85 4.21 14.24 -1.38
C ALA A 85 4.26 13.01 -2.29
N LEU A 86 3.58 11.95 -1.89
CA LEU A 86 3.27 10.84 -2.78
C LEU A 86 1.96 11.17 -3.49
N SER A 87 1.97 11.13 -4.81
CA SER A 87 0.75 11.32 -5.59
C SER A 87 -0.24 10.23 -5.26
N PRO A 88 -1.52 10.59 -5.05
CA PRO A 88 -2.57 9.61 -4.93
C PRO A 88 -2.91 8.95 -6.27
N PHE A 89 -2.12 9.14 -7.33
CA PHE A 89 -2.39 8.59 -8.66
C PHE A 89 -1.12 8.03 -9.28
N LYS A 90 -1.26 6.88 -9.96
CA LYS A 90 -0.28 6.48 -10.97
C LYS A 90 -0.52 7.28 -12.24
N ARG A 91 0.55 7.74 -12.89
CA ARG A 91 0.57 8.33 -14.23
C ARG A 91 1.44 7.45 -15.12
N ASN A 92 0.86 6.93 -16.21
CA ASN A 92 1.53 6.02 -17.14
C ASN A 92 2.15 4.77 -16.46
N GLY A 93 1.49 4.25 -15.41
CA GLY A 93 2.00 3.12 -14.61
C GLY A 93 2.95 3.49 -13.46
N PHE A 94 3.25 4.78 -13.27
CA PHE A 94 4.21 5.26 -12.25
C PHE A 94 3.53 6.12 -11.18
N PHE A 95 3.85 5.92 -9.90
CA PHE A 95 3.53 6.89 -8.87
C PHE A 95 4.40 8.11 -8.97
N ASP A 96 3.78 9.30 -8.93
CA ASP A 96 4.57 10.51 -8.81
C ASP A 96 5.02 10.69 -7.35
N ILE A 97 6.32 10.74 -7.14
CA ILE A 97 6.92 11.30 -5.92
C ILE A 97 7.22 12.76 -6.25
N GLN A 98 6.49 13.65 -5.60
CA GLN A 98 6.55 15.09 -5.82
C GLN A 98 7.36 15.75 -4.73
N SER A 99 8.27 16.64 -5.13
CA SER A 99 8.85 17.64 -4.26
C SER A 99 8.63 19.05 -4.82
N ASP A 100 9.09 20.06 -4.09
CA ASP A 100 9.15 21.44 -4.57
C ASP A 100 10.07 21.64 -5.79
N THR A 101 10.94 20.67 -6.06
CA THR A 101 12.03 20.77 -7.05
C THR A 101 11.96 19.71 -8.14
N MET A 102 11.24 18.61 -7.93
CA MET A 102 11.11 17.53 -8.92
C MET A 102 9.77 16.81 -8.84
N THR A 103 9.40 16.15 -9.94
CA THR A 103 8.31 15.16 -9.95
C THR A 103 8.78 13.95 -10.75
N ILE A 104 9.03 12.87 -10.03
CA ILE A 104 9.60 11.63 -10.54
C ILE A 104 8.56 10.52 -10.43
N GLY A 105 8.52 9.66 -11.43
CA GLY A 105 7.60 8.54 -11.52
C GLY A 105 8.29 7.28 -11.03
N TRP A 106 7.62 6.45 -10.25
CA TRP A 106 8.12 5.15 -9.79
C TRP A 106 7.10 4.03 -10.07
N ASP A 107 7.51 2.98 -10.78
CA ASP A 107 6.62 1.86 -11.20
C ASP A 107 6.73 0.61 -10.32
N GLY A 108 7.45 0.67 -9.20
CA GLY A 108 7.80 -0.51 -8.41
C GLY A 108 9.21 -1.01 -8.65
N THR A 109 9.87 -0.63 -9.74
CA THR A 109 11.20 -1.15 -10.11
C THR A 109 12.19 -0.05 -10.49
N ARG A 110 11.73 1.04 -11.11
CA ARG A 110 12.61 2.09 -11.62
C ARG A 110 11.98 3.47 -11.58
N TYR A 111 12.84 4.46 -11.72
CA TYR A 111 12.45 5.86 -11.80
C TYR A 111 12.44 6.40 -13.22
N VAL A 112 11.53 7.35 -13.46
CA VAL A 112 11.44 8.09 -14.72
C VAL A 112 11.09 9.56 -14.46
N ASP A 113 11.56 10.44 -15.33
CA ASP A 113 11.13 11.84 -15.32
C ASP A 113 9.71 11.93 -15.89
N THR A 114 8.76 12.34 -15.04
CA THR A 114 7.34 12.38 -15.41
C THR A 114 7.00 13.50 -16.37
N SER A 115 7.89 14.48 -16.57
CA SER A 115 7.73 15.51 -17.60
C SER A 115 7.78 14.92 -19.01
N THR A 116 8.30 13.70 -19.17
CA THR A 116 8.35 12.97 -20.44
C THR A 116 7.06 12.22 -20.75
N PHE A 117 6.11 12.15 -19.82
CA PHE A 117 4.88 11.41 -20.03
C PHE A 117 3.97 12.13 -21.02
N PRO A 118 3.39 11.41 -22.00
CA PRO A 118 2.51 12.01 -22.99
C PRO A 118 1.23 12.50 -22.33
N ALA A 119 0.95 13.80 -22.46
CA ALA A 119 -0.38 14.33 -22.14
C ALA A 119 -1.33 13.98 -23.28
N SER A 120 -2.48 13.40 -22.94
CA SER A 120 -3.54 13.10 -23.92
C SER A 120 -4.67 14.13 -23.81
N THR A 121 -5.32 14.41 -24.93
CA THR A 121 -6.60 15.15 -24.95
C THR A 121 -7.69 14.16 -25.29
N LEU A 122 -8.51 13.82 -24.30
CA LEU A 122 -9.63 12.89 -24.42
C LEU A 122 -10.95 13.67 -24.47
N ASP A 123 -11.94 13.15 -25.19
CA ASP A 123 -13.35 13.51 -25.03
C ASP A 123 -13.97 12.64 -23.93
N GLY A 124 -14.33 13.28 -22.82
CA GLY A 124 -14.82 12.63 -21.61
C GLY A 124 -16.32 12.60 -21.44
N ALA A 125 -17.10 13.18 -22.35
CA ALA A 125 -18.53 13.39 -22.10
C ALA A 125 -19.28 12.08 -21.82
N ALA A 126 -19.04 11.06 -22.65
CA ALA A 126 -19.64 9.74 -22.48
C ALA A 126 -19.15 9.05 -21.20
N PHE A 127 -17.85 9.13 -20.91
CA PHE A 127 -17.26 8.57 -19.71
C PHE A 127 -17.85 9.18 -18.43
N VAL A 128 -17.87 10.51 -18.33
CA VAL A 128 -18.35 11.22 -17.12
C VAL A 128 -19.83 10.87 -16.87
N ALA A 129 -20.65 10.82 -17.91
CA ALA A 129 -22.05 10.42 -17.79
C ALA A 129 -22.22 8.96 -17.31
N ALA A 130 -21.45 8.02 -17.89
CA ALA A 130 -21.49 6.61 -17.50
C ALA A 130 -20.98 6.41 -16.06
N CYS A 131 -19.89 7.09 -15.69
CA CYS A 131 -19.33 7.07 -14.35
C CYS A 131 -20.33 7.59 -13.31
N GLN A 132 -20.97 8.74 -13.56
CA GLN A 132 -21.98 9.30 -12.65
C GLN A 132 -23.14 8.33 -12.47
N LYS A 133 -23.63 7.75 -13.58
CA LYS A 133 -24.70 6.74 -13.53
C LYS A 133 -24.30 5.50 -12.74
N SER A 134 -23.05 5.04 -12.84
CA SER A 134 -22.55 3.88 -12.09
C SER A 134 -22.43 4.13 -10.58
N LYS A 135 -22.27 5.39 -10.17
CA LYS A 135 -22.07 5.79 -8.76
C LYS A 135 -23.33 6.26 -8.05
N LEU A 136 -24.42 6.54 -8.78
CA LEU A 136 -25.68 7.01 -8.23
C LEU A 136 -26.70 5.87 -8.14
N GLY A 137 -27.33 5.71 -6.97
CA GLY A 137 -28.48 4.83 -6.82
C GLY A 137 -29.75 5.38 -7.48
N GLU A 138 -30.83 4.60 -7.50
CA GLU A 138 -32.13 5.01 -8.08
C GLU A 138 -32.72 6.26 -7.41
N GLN A 139 -32.39 6.50 -6.14
CA GLN A 139 -32.73 7.72 -5.39
C GLN A 139 -31.48 8.23 -4.65
N PRO A 140 -30.72 9.16 -5.24
CA PRO A 140 -29.52 9.69 -4.61
C PRO A 140 -29.87 10.61 -3.43
N ALA A 141 -29.14 10.48 -2.33
CA ALA A 141 -29.25 11.37 -1.19
C ALA A 141 -28.76 12.79 -1.51
N GLU A 142 -29.11 13.76 -0.65
CA GLU A 142 -28.69 15.14 -0.81
C GLU A 142 -27.16 15.25 -0.82
N GLY A 143 -26.59 15.86 -1.87
CA GLY A 143 -25.14 16.00 -2.06
C GLY A 143 -24.45 14.85 -2.79
N GLU A 144 -25.08 13.67 -2.96
CA GLU A 144 -24.45 12.54 -3.67
C GLU A 144 -24.19 12.84 -5.15
N ALA A 145 -25.10 13.54 -5.82
CA ALA A 145 -24.94 13.91 -7.23
C ALA A 145 -23.71 14.80 -7.47
N GLU A 146 -23.45 15.75 -6.56
CA GLU A 146 -22.30 16.65 -6.65
C GLU A 146 -20.98 15.93 -6.33
N GLN A 147 -21.00 15.03 -5.34
CA GLN A 147 -19.85 14.18 -5.02
C GLN A 147 -19.52 13.21 -6.16
N ALA A 148 -20.53 12.58 -6.76
CA ALA A 148 -20.36 11.71 -7.92
C ALA A 148 -19.80 12.48 -9.12
N ALA A 149 -20.30 13.69 -9.37
CA ALA A 149 -19.79 14.55 -10.44
C ALA A 149 -18.31 14.92 -10.20
N THR A 150 -17.94 15.31 -8.98
CA THR A 150 -16.56 15.64 -8.61
C THR A 150 -15.63 14.44 -8.75
N ALA A 151 -16.05 13.26 -8.27
CA ALA A 151 -15.27 12.04 -8.39
C ALA A 151 -15.08 11.62 -9.86
N CYS A 152 -16.12 11.66 -10.68
CA CYS A 152 -16.03 11.31 -12.10
C CYS A 152 -15.20 12.32 -12.91
N GLN A 153 -15.29 13.61 -12.58
CA GLN A 153 -14.43 14.62 -13.18
C GLN A 153 -12.97 14.43 -12.79
N CYS A 154 -12.70 14.07 -11.53
CA CYS A 154 -11.36 13.68 -11.09
C CYS A 154 -10.83 12.52 -11.94
N GLN A 155 -11.60 11.43 -12.08
CA GLN A 155 -11.16 10.26 -12.84
C GLN A 155 -10.87 10.60 -14.30
N PHE A 156 -11.75 11.37 -14.94
CA PHE A 156 -11.55 11.81 -16.32
C PHE A 156 -10.28 12.65 -16.49
N ASN A 157 -10.09 13.67 -15.64
CA ASN A 157 -8.89 14.51 -15.67
C ASN A 157 -7.62 13.67 -15.49
N ARG A 158 -7.70 12.58 -14.71
CA ARG A 158 -6.58 11.67 -14.52
C ARG A 158 -6.33 10.77 -15.72
N PHE A 159 -7.35 10.27 -16.40
CA PHE A 159 -7.14 9.54 -17.66
C PHE A 159 -6.41 10.37 -18.71
N GLN A 160 -6.70 11.67 -18.81
CA GLN A 160 -5.98 12.57 -19.70
C GLN A 160 -4.48 12.65 -19.37
N VAL A 161 -4.17 12.71 -18.07
CA VAL A 161 -2.82 12.84 -17.52
C VAL A 161 -2.02 11.53 -17.59
N VAL A 162 -2.67 10.37 -17.49
CA VAL A 162 -2.06 9.02 -17.56
C VAL A 162 -1.63 8.66 -18.98
N GLY A 163 -2.15 9.35 -20.00
CA GLY A 163 -1.80 9.12 -21.40
C GLY A 163 -2.67 8.10 -22.13
N PHE A 164 -3.89 7.85 -21.62
CA PHE A 164 -4.86 6.98 -22.29
C PHE A 164 -5.18 7.50 -23.69
N LYS A 165 -5.55 6.60 -24.61
CA LYS A 165 -6.12 6.98 -25.91
C LYS A 165 -7.63 7.00 -25.83
N GLN A 166 -8.27 7.67 -26.79
CA GLN A 166 -9.74 7.71 -26.86
C GLN A 166 -10.35 6.30 -26.89
N ALA A 167 -9.77 5.37 -27.67
CA ALA A 167 -10.24 3.99 -27.74
C ALA A 167 -10.18 3.26 -26.39
N ASP A 168 -9.18 3.56 -25.55
CA ASP A 168 -9.04 2.98 -24.21
C ASP A 168 -10.14 3.52 -23.28
N LEU A 169 -10.39 4.83 -23.34
CA LEU A 169 -11.47 5.48 -22.59
C LEU A 169 -12.85 4.98 -23.02
N ASP A 170 -13.08 4.80 -24.33
CA ASP A 170 -14.33 4.31 -24.88
C ASP A 170 -14.58 2.85 -24.44
N ALA A 171 -13.56 1.99 -24.50
CA ALA A 171 -13.64 0.60 -24.06
C ALA A 171 -13.95 0.50 -22.55
N TYR A 172 -13.28 1.30 -21.72
CA TYR A 172 -13.57 1.35 -20.29
C TYR A 172 -14.98 1.92 -20.00
N THR A 173 -15.40 2.94 -20.74
CA THR A 173 -16.75 3.52 -20.66
C THR A 173 -17.83 2.48 -20.94
N ALA A 174 -17.64 1.64 -21.97
CA ALA A 174 -18.58 0.57 -22.30
C ALA A 174 -18.70 -0.47 -21.17
N SER A 175 -17.57 -0.82 -20.53
CA SER A 175 -17.52 -1.75 -19.39
C SER A 175 -18.29 -1.22 -18.17
N ILE A 176 -18.07 0.03 -17.77
CA ILE A 176 -18.79 0.61 -16.62
C ILE A 176 -20.26 0.90 -16.91
N ALA A 177 -20.63 1.08 -18.18
CA ALA A 177 -22.02 1.28 -18.58
C ALA A 177 -22.86 -0.01 -18.56
N GLY A 178 -22.24 -1.17 -18.27
CA GLY A 178 -22.90 -2.48 -18.26
C GLY A 178 -23.36 -2.92 -19.65
N GLN A 179 -22.68 -2.46 -20.71
CA GLN A 179 -22.93 -2.97 -22.05
C GLN A 179 -22.38 -4.40 -22.18
N ASP A 180 -22.95 -5.21 -23.08
CA ASP A 180 -22.40 -6.53 -23.42
C ASP A 180 -21.03 -6.34 -24.10
N VAL A 181 -20.00 -6.15 -23.29
CA VAL A 181 -18.62 -6.04 -23.74
C VAL A 181 -18.09 -7.45 -23.95
N GLU A 182 -17.76 -7.77 -25.20
CA GLU A 182 -17.00 -8.97 -25.51
C GLU A 182 -15.58 -8.78 -24.96
N TYR A 183 -15.28 -9.44 -23.84
CA TYR A 183 -13.98 -9.33 -23.20
C TYR A 183 -12.89 -9.83 -24.16
N PRO A 184 -11.83 -9.03 -24.38
CA PRO A 184 -10.76 -9.43 -25.27
C PRO A 184 -10.02 -10.68 -24.75
N ILE A 185 -9.67 -11.57 -25.67
CA ILE A 185 -8.95 -12.83 -25.41
C ILE A 185 -7.54 -12.81 -26.03
N GLY A 186 -6.61 -13.59 -25.46
CA GLY A 186 -5.23 -13.73 -25.96
C GLY A 186 -4.43 -12.45 -25.78
N ASP A 187 -3.65 -12.01 -26.79
CA ASP A 187 -2.80 -10.80 -26.69
C ASP A 187 -3.57 -9.51 -26.35
N LYS A 188 -4.90 -9.49 -26.57
CA LYS A 188 -5.76 -8.36 -26.20
C LYS A 188 -6.23 -8.41 -24.73
N GLU A 189 -6.20 -9.58 -24.11
CA GLU A 189 -6.55 -9.80 -22.70
C GLU A 189 -5.53 -9.09 -21.79
N ASP A 190 -4.24 -9.27 -22.05
CA ASP A 190 -3.17 -8.60 -21.30
C ASP A 190 -3.27 -7.07 -21.38
N ALA A 191 -3.53 -6.54 -22.57
CA ALA A 191 -3.73 -5.11 -22.78
C ALA A 191 -4.96 -4.59 -22.02
N TRP A 192 -6.04 -5.37 -21.98
CA TRP A 192 -7.25 -5.04 -21.24
C TRP A 192 -7.06 -5.14 -19.71
N LEU A 193 -6.30 -6.12 -19.24
CA LEU A 193 -5.96 -6.25 -17.82
C LEU A 193 -5.11 -5.07 -17.36
N ALA A 194 -4.11 -4.66 -18.15
CA ALA A 194 -3.31 -3.47 -17.87
C ALA A 194 -4.14 -2.18 -17.84
N LEU A 195 -5.06 -2.04 -18.81
CA LEU A 195 -6.03 -0.95 -18.86
C LEU A 195 -6.91 -0.91 -17.60
N SER A 196 -7.49 -2.05 -17.24
CA SER A 196 -8.39 -2.19 -16.09
C SER A 196 -7.70 -1.87 -14.78
N LYS A 197 -6.47 -2.35 -14.57
CA LYS A 197 -5.65 -2.02 -13.39
C LYS A 197 -5.37 -0.51 -13.31
N SER A 198 -4.96 0.09 -14.43
CA SER A 198 -4.70 1.54 -14.48
C SER A 198 -5.96 2.37 -14.18
N ALA A 199 -7.13 1.90 -14.63
CA ALA A 199 -8.40 2.55 -14.34
C ALA A 199 -8.84 2.40 -12.88
N GLN A 200 -8.58 1.25 -12.26
CA GLN A 200 -8.78 1.03 -10.82
C GLN A 200 -7.88 1.96 -9.99
N ASP A 201 -6.60 2.08 -10.35
CA ASP A 201 -5.66 3.00 -9.69
C ASP A 201 -6.15 4.45 -9.73
N VAL A 202 -6.64 4.89 -10.90
CA VAL A 202 -7.24 6.23 -11.06
C VAL A 202 -8.48 6.40 -10.17
N ALA A 203 -9.33 5.38 -10.09
CA ALA A 203 -10.53 5.43 -9.26
C ALA A 203 -10.20 5.51 -7.77
N THR A 204 -9.34 4.62 -7.28
CA THR A 204 -8.83 4.62 -5.89
C THR A 204 -8.18 5.96 -5.56
N GLY A 205 -7.33 6.46 -6.45
CA GLY A 205 -6.66 7.73 -6.26
C GLY A 205 -7.59 8.93 -6.11
N CYS A 206 -8.69 8.96 -6.84
CA CYS A 206 -9.69 10.02 -6.73
C CYS A 206 -10.48 9.95 -5.41
N ASP A 207 -10.75 8.74 -4.93
CA ASP A 207 -11.36 8.56 -3.60
C ASP A 207 -10.37 8.98 -2.49
N VAL A 208 -9.06 8.74 -2.66
CA VAL A 208 -8.02 9.24 -1.73
C VAL A 208 -7.91 10.76 -1.76
N ALA A 209 -7.79 11.36 -2.94
CA ALA A 209 -7.63 12.81 -3.10
C ALA A 209 -8.84 13.61 -2.61
N SER A 210 -10.05 13.02 -2.66
CA SER A 210 -11.27 13.62 -2.12
C SER A 210 -11.46 13.37 -0.61
N GLY A 211 -10.54 12.66 0.04
CA GLY A 211 -10.64 12.30 1.46
C GLY A 211 -11.70 11.24 1.76
N LYS A 212 -12.32 10.65 0.73
CA LYS A 212 -13.30 9.56 0.86
C LYS A 212 -12.62 8.24 1.23
N SER A 213 -11.34 8.08 0.89
CA SER A 213 -10.53 6.93 1.26
C SER A 213 -9.13 7.35 1.65
N GLN A 214 -8.39 6.40 2.20
CA GLN A 214 -6.94 6.44 2.27
C GLN A 214 -6.42 5.43 1.25
N TRP A 215 -5.14 5.53 0.88
CA TRP A 215 -4.55 4.43 0.14
C TRP A 215 -4.80 3.13 0.89
N PRO A 216 -5.16 2.04 0.19
CA PRO A 216 -5.19 0.74 0.82
C PRO A 216 -3.84 0.56 1.51
N LEU A 217 -3.90 0.35 2.81
CA LEU A 217 -2.80 -0.26 3.51
C LEU A 217 -2.53 -1.61 2.81
N ALA A 218 -1.28 -2.08 2.79
CA ALA A 218 -0.96 -3.39 2.20
C ALA A 218 -1.82 -4.47 2.85
N TYR A 219 -2.87 -4.87 2.14
CA TYR A 219 -3.91 -5.76 2.57
C TYR A 219 -4.37 -6.59 1.39
N PHE A 220 -4.64 -7.84 1.67
CA PHE A 220 -5.21 -8.84 0.81
C PHE A 220 -6.63 -9.14 1.33
N ASP A 221 -7.35 -10.11 0.78
CA ASP A 221 -8.66 -10.48 1.34
C ASP A 221 -8.49 -11.14 2.72
N HIS A 222 -9.30 -10.72 3.70
CA HIS A 222 -9.07 -10.94 5.13
C HIS A 222 -10.33 -11.30 5.91
N GLY A 223 -10.17 -11.63 7.20
CA GLY A 223 -11.26 -11.94 8.12
C GLY A 223 -12.36 -10.86 8.18
N ASP A 224 -13.55 -11.27 8.62
CA ASP A 224 -14.80 -10.50 8.45
C ASP A 224 -14.91 -9.25 9.35
N LYS A 225 -13.89 -8.90 10.13
CA LYS A 225 -13.93 -7.78 11.09
C LYS A 225 -13.16 -6.56 10.57
N PRO A 226 -13.66 -5.35 10.85
CA PRO A 226 -12.91 -4.13 10.55
C PRO A 226 -11.63 -4.09 11.39
N GLN A 227 -10.57 -3.52 10.82
CA GLN A 227 -9.33 -3.35 11.55
C GLN A 227 -9.50 -2.45 12.76
N GLN A 228 -8.83 -2.86 13.82
CA GLN A 228 -8.79 -2.13 15.08
C GLN A 228 -7.45 -1.41 15.21
N LYS A 229 -7.49 -0.23 15.85
CA LYS A 229 -6.28 0.51 16.17
C LYS A 229 -5.66 -0.08 17.45
N LEU A 230 -4.75 -1.05 17.28
CA LEU A 230 -4.02 -1.71 18.37
C LEU A 230 -2.58 -1.19 18.51
N ASN A 231 -1.96 -1.49 19.65
CA ASN A 231 -0.54 -1.32 19.89
C ASN A 231 0.20 -2.61 19.54
N PHE A 232 0.96 -2.57 18.45
CA PHE A 232 1.69 -3.72 17.92
C PHE A 232 3.14 -3.84 18.41
N GLY A 233 3.62 -2.94 19.27
CA GLY A 233 5.05 -2.84 19.61
C GLY A 233 5.63 -4.13 20.17
N ALA A 234 5.02 -4.68 21.23
CA ALA A 234 5.51 -5.89 21.89
C ALA A 234 5.38 -7.14 20.99
N PHE A 235 4.30 -7.23 20.21
CA PHE A 235 4.11 -8.31 19.24
C PHE A 235 5.19 -8.28 18.14
N LEU A 236 5.43 -7.11 17.54
CA LEU A 236 6.44 -6.93 16.50
C LEU A 236 7.87 -7.16 17.02
N ASP A 237 8.13 -6.94 18.31
CA ASP A 237 9.40 -7.26 18.93
C ASP A 237 9.61 -8.77 19.11
N ALA A 238 8.56 -9.52 19.44
CA ALA A 238 8.63 -10.97 19.67
C ALA A 238 8.56 -11.80 18.37
N CYS A 239 7.88 -11.28 17.34
CA CYS A 239 7.55 -12.02 16.14
C CYS A 239 8.76 -12.51 15.31
N PRO A 240 9.79 -11.70 14.98
CA PRO A 240 10.83 -12.14 14.05
C PRO A 240 11.66 -13.35 14.51
N ALA A 241 11.60 -13.69 15.81
CA ALA A 241 12.33 -14.80 16.41
C ALA A 241 11.59 -16.14 16.35
N GLN A 242 10.34 -16.18 15.86
CA GLN A 242 9.53 -17.41 15.90
C GLN A 242 10.06 -18.52 14.99
N ASP A 243 10.10 -19.74 15.50
CA ASP A 243 10.61 -20.91 14.77
C ASP A 243 9.86 -21.16 13.46
N PHE A 244 8.53 -21.02 13.45
CA PHE A 244 7.75 -21.20 12.22
C PHE A 244 8.07 -20.14 11.16
N ILE A 245 8.54 -18.95 11.56
CA ILE A 245 8.98 -17.89 10.64
C ILE A 245 10.39 -18.19 10.14
N LEU A 246 11.30 -18.53 11.06
CA LEU A 246 12.71 -18.80 10.76
C LEU A 246 12.90 -20.04 9.88
N THR A 247 12.05 -21.06 10.04
CA THR A 247 12.12 -22.32 9.30
C THR A 247 11.29 -22.34 8.01
N ASN A 248 10.46 -21.32 7.77
CA ASN A 248 9.63 -21.27 6.57
C ASN A 248 10.47 -20.98 5.32
N HIS A 249 10.36 -21.86 4.31
CA HIS A 249 11.07 -21.74 3.04
C HIS A 249 10.75 -20.44 2.29
N LYS A 250 9.57 -19.85 2.48
CA LYS A 250 9.19 -18.56 1.90
C LYS A 250 9.77 -17.37 2.66
N ILE A 251 10.32 -17.52 3.86
CA ILE A 251 10.82 -16.39 4.65
C ILE A 251 12.34 -16.33 4.53
N GLY A 252 13.06 -17.21 5.24
CA GLY A 252 14.52 -17.41 5.07
C GLY A 252 15.44 -16.18 5.18
N SER A 253 14.91 -14.98 5.47
CA SER A 253 15.68 -13.74 5.65
C SER A 253 15.05 -12.85 6.74
N PRO A 254 15.85 -12.02 7.44
CA PRO A 254 15.32 -11.09 8.44
C PRO A 254 14.30 -10.09 7.90
N ASP A 255 14.43 -9.69 6.63
CA ASP A 255 13.54 -8.70 6.00
C ASP A 255 12.19 -9.29 5.63
N ARG A 256 12.19 -10.53 5.12
CA ARG A 256 10.96 -11.27 4.88
C ARG A 256 10.27 -11.63 6.20
N ALA A 257 11.03 -11.91 7.25
CA ALA A 257 10.48 -12.11 8.60
C ALA A 257 9.82 -10.83 9.12
N LEU A 258 10.47 -9.67 8.95
CA LEU A 258 9.91 -8.37 9.31
C LEU A 258 8.64 -8.07 8.51
N ALA A 259 8.63 -8.34 7.21
CA ALA A 259 7.45 -8.18 6.36
C ALA A 259 6.29 -9.09 6.79
N LEU A 260 6.58 -10.35 7.13
CA LEU A 260 5.58 -11.31 7.62
C LEU A 260 5.01 -10.85 8.97
N CYS A 261 5.86 -10.39 9.88
CA CYS A 261 5.41 -9.86 11.17
C CYS A 261 4.55 -8.61 11.02
N GLY A 262 4.90 -7.73 10.07
CA GLY A 262 4.04 -6.61 9.69
C GLY A 262 2.68 -7.08 9.17
N CYS A 263 2.67 -8.10 8.31
CA CYS A 263 1.42 -8.72 7.84
C CYS A 263 0.59 -9.30 8.98
N LEU A 264 1.18 -10.12 9.85
CA LEU A 264 0.46 -10.73 10.96
C LEU A 264 -0.14 -9.68 11.88
N ALA A 265 0.61 -8.62 12.21
CA ALA A 265 0.10 -7.50 13.00
C ALA A 265 -1.11 -6.82 12.34
N ARG A 266 -1.10 -6.74 11.01
CA ARG A 266 -2.19 -6.19 10.21
C ARG A 266 -3.41 -7.13 10.15
N GLU A 267 -3.17 -8.43 10.11
CA GLU A 267 -4.18 -9.43 9.79
C GLU A 267 -4.87 -10.04 11.02
N ILE A 268 -4.13 -10.32 12.08
CA ILE A 268 -4.69 -10.88 13.33
C ILE A 268 -5.94 -10.11 13.83
N PRO A 269 -5.99 -8.77 13.82
CA PRO A 269 -7.17 -8.01 14.25
C PRO A 269 -8.41 -8.21 13.37
N THR A 270 -8.26 -8.59 12.10
CA THR A 270 -9.39 -8.80 11.16
C THR A 270 -10.17 -10.08 11.50
N TYR A 271 -9.58 -10.97 12.29
CA TYR A 271 -10.24 -12.13 12.88
C TYR A 271 -10.87 -11.85 14.26
N GLY A 272 -10.91 -10.59 14.69
CA GLY A 272 -11.58 -10.17 15.93
C GLY A 272 -10.69 -10.17 17.18
N VAL A 273 -9.38 -10.39 17.01
CA VAL A 273 -8.41 -10.35 18.12
C VAL A 273 -8.27 -8.92 18.66
N SER A 274 -8.38 -8.78 19.98
CA SER A 274 -8.28 -7.51 20.71
C SER A 274 -6.83 -7.19 21.11
N GLN A 275 -6.62 -6.08 21.83
CA GLN A 275 -5.32 -5.78 22.42
C GLN A 275 -4.86 -6.87 23.40
N ASP A 276 -5.76 -7.39 24.24
CA ASP A 276 -5.42 -8.43 25.22
C ASP A 276 -4.97 -9.72 24.53
N GLY A 277 -5.66 -10.12 23.44
CA GLY A 277 -5.26 -11.26 22.63
C GLY A 277 -3.93 -11.04 21.91
N LEU A 278 -3.66 -9.83 21.42
CA LEU A 278 -2.37 -9.49 20.81
C LEU A 278 -1.22 -9.51 21.83
N ASP A 279 -1.47 -9.03 23.05
CA ASP A 279 -0.51 -9.07 24.15
C ASP A 279 -0.25 -10.51 24.61
N LEU A 280 -1.28 -11.37 24.58
CA LEU A 280 -1.17 -12.80 24.85
C LEU A 280 -0.34 -13.51 23.78
N LEU A 281 -0.57 -13.22 22.49
CA LEU A 281 0.29 -13.72 21.40
C LEU A 281 1.74 -13.25 21.55
N ALA A 282 1.97 -12.02 22.02
CA ALA A 282 3.32 -11.53 22.25
C ALA A 282 4.03 -12.28 23.40
N GLN A 283 3.29 -12.69 24.45
CA GLN A 283 3.83 -13.54 25.52
C GLN A 283 4.10 -14.95 25.00
N TYR A 284 3.17 -15.51 24.22
CA TYR A 284 3.31 -16.81 23.58
C TYR A 284 4.58 -16.86 22.71
N TYR A 285 4.79 -15.85 21.87
CA TYR A 285 5.99 -15.72 21.05
C TYR A 285 7.29 -15.52 21.85
N ARG A 286 7.22 -15.09 23.11
CA ARG A 286 8.41 -15.02 23.98
C ARG A 286 8.67 -16.31 24.77
N ASP A 287 7.94 -17.38 24.44
CA ASP A 287 7.93 -18.65 25.17
C ASP A 287 7.59 -18.46 26.67
N GLU A 288 6.84 -17.41 27.01
CA GLU A 288 6.45 -17.09 28.40
C GLU A 288 5.24 -17.93 28.85
N ILE A 289 4.43 -18.38 27.90
CA ILE A 289 3.21 -19.16 28.09
C ILE A 289 3.11 -20.26 27.03
N SER A 290 2.44 -21.36 27.35
CA SER A 290 2.23 -22.48 26.43
C SER A 290 0.94 -22.35 25.61
N ASP A 291 0.78 -23.18 24.57
CA ASP A 291 -0.48 -23.30 23.81
C ASP A 291 -1.69 -23.50 24.75
N ALA A 292 -1.53 -24.36 25.76
CA ALA A 292 -2.59 -24.65 26.72
C ALA A 292 -2.95 -23.43 27.59
N ASP A 293 -1.97 -22.58 27.93
CA ASP A 293 -2.20 -21.35 28.68
C ASP A 293 -2.89 -20.29 27.82
N VAL A 294 -2.60 -20.28 26.52
CA VAL A 294 -3.28 -19.44 25.53
C VAL A 294 -4.73 -19.89 25.39
N GLU A 295 -4.98 -21.17 25.10
CA GLU A 295 -6.32 -21.73 24.92
C GLU A 295 -7.21 -21.56 26.17
N ALA A 296 -6.61 -21.62 27.37
CA ALA A 296 -7.32 -21.39 28.61
C ALA A 296 -7.80 -19.95 28.79
N GLN A 297 -7.10 -18.97 28.19
CA GLN A 297 -7.42 -17.55 28.28
C GLN A 297 -8.24 -17.07 27.08
N ASP A 298 -7.93 -17.57 25.88
CA ASP A 298 -8.61 -17.30 24.63
C ASP A 298 -8.51 -18.54 23.70
N ALA A 299 -9.59 -19.33 23.69
CA ALA A 299 -9.65 -20.58 22.95
C ALA A 299 -9.60 -20.40 21.42
N ASP A 300 -9.93 -19.22 20.90
CA ASP A 300 -10.00 -18.96 19.47
C ASP A 300 -8.72 -18.26 18.95
N LEU A 301 -7.84 -17.80 19.83
CA LEU A 301 -6.68 -16.97 19.47
C LEU A 301 -5.68 -17.67 18.55
N LEU A 302 -5.30 -18.91 18.86
CA LEU A 302 -4.38 -19.68 18.01
C LEU A 302 -5.02 -20.03 16.66
N THR A 303 -6.33 -20.26 16.63
CA THR A 303 -7.06 -20.47 15.36
C THR A 303 -7.08 -19.21 14.50
N ALA A 304 -7.28 -18.03 15.10
CA ALA A 304 -7.20 -16.75 14.41
C ALA A 304 -5.77 -16.47 13.88
N HIS A 305 -4.77 -16.79 14.69
CA HIS A 305 -3.36 -16.69 14.33
C HIS A 305 -2.99 -17.61 13.16
N ASP A 306 -3.46 -18.86 13.15
CA ASP A 306 -3.19 -19.82 12.07
C ASP A 306 -3.77 -19.31 10.74
N LYS A 307 -5.02 -18.84 10.75
CA LYS A 307 -5.68 -18.25 9.57
C LYS A 307 -4.92 -17.03 9.06
N ALA A 308 -4.51 -16.14 9.97
CA ALA A 308 -3.70 -14.98 9.61
C ALA A 308 -2.34 -15.39 9.01
N SER A 309 -1.70 -16.41 9.57
CA SER A 309 -0.43 -16.94 9.07
C SER A 309 -0.57 -17.53 7.68
N GLU A 310 -1.63 -18.31 7.42
CA GLU A 310 -1.93 -18.84 6.10
C GLU A 310 -2.20 -17.73 5.09
N ALA A 311 -3.06 -16.76 5.43
CA ALA A 311 -3.38 -15.61 4.59
C ALA A 311 -2.10 -14.83 4.23
N CYS A 312 -1.29 -14.47 5.22
CA CYS A 312 -0.01 -13.79 5.01
C CYS A 312 0.92 -14.59 4.10
N LEU A 313 1.19 -15.87 4.43
CA LEU A 313 2.12 -16.70 3.68
C LEU A 313 1.66 -17.02 2.26
N SER A 314 0.36 -17.01 1.98
CA SER A 314 -0.19 -17.22 0.63
C SER A 314 0.26 -16.13 -0.34
N GLN A 315 0.42 -14.89 0.15
CA GLN A 315 0.77 -13.71 -0.64
C GLN A 315 2.27 -13.50 -0.79
N PHE A 316 3.08 -14.11 0.07
CA PHE A 316 4.53 -14.00 -0.08
C PHE A 316 4.95 -14.63 -1.42
N PRO A 317 5.65 -13.86 -2.28
CA PRO A 317 6.14 -14.38 -3.54
C PRO A 317 7.05 -15.57 -3.25
N ALA A 318 6.94 -16.62 -4.08
CA ALA A 318 7.87 -17.74 -4.02
C ALA A 318 9.31 -17.21 -4.24
N LYS A 319 10.27 -17.83 -3.55
CA LYS A 319 11.69 -17.53 -3.76
C LYS A 319 12.13 -17.91 -5.17
#